data_AF-A0A9Q3PWZ9-F1
#
_entry.id   AF-A0A9Q3PWZ9-F1
#
_cell.length_a   1.000
_cell.length_b   1.000
_cell.length_c   1.000
_cell.angle_alpha   90.00
_cell.angle_beta   90.00
_cell.angle_gamma   90.00
#
_symmetry.space_group_name_H-M   'P 1'
#
loop_
_entity.id
_entity.type
_entity.pdbx_description
1 polymer ?
#
loop_
_entity_poly.entity_id
_entity_poly.type
_entity_poly.pdbx_seq_one_letter_code
_entity_poly.pdbx_strand_id
1 'polypeptide(L)'
;MQMAFWTTDSKISDAIEAMPGYEEGNWSQLKKDLITKWGRVEPERRYRKDSLINLFNDTQDAGGISTLSQYKRFIGEYETIITYLLRYKYIPQENMFHEDLFDCLSADIKGAISKEMIKENVMVRAEDGGYLIPPMKILKKYIEQELEARILVTKRLSPPRISEQKESKNKERRVQFKEEIFPGMQEALNKMKEKPSRK
;
A
#
# COMPACT_ATOMS: atom_id res chain seq x y z
N MET A 1 -28.09 -0.93 -39.05
CA MET A 1 -28.22 -1.55 -37.71
C MET A 1 -27.79 -0.50 -36.70
N GLN A 2 -28.69 0.09 -35.92
CA GLN A 2 -28.33 1.17 -34.98
C GLN A 2 -27.42 0.66 -33.85
N MET A 3 -26.33 1.40 -33.55
CA MET A 3 -25.31 1.05 -32.55
C MET A 3 -25.65 1.49 -31.12
N ALA A 4 -26.88 1.92 -30.86
CA ALA A 4 -27.35 2.57 -29.62
C ALA A 4 -27.21 1.76 -28.31
N PHE A 5 -26.60 0.58 -28.34
CA PHE A 5 -26.48 -0.32 -27.18
C PHE A 5 -25.11 -0.34 -26.49
N TRP A 6 -24.05 0.26 -27.09
CA TRP A 6 -22.67 0.08 -26.57
C TRP A 6 -21.93 1.37 -26.18
N THR A 7 -22.47 2.55 -26.50
CA THR A 7 -21.85 3.85 -26.17
C THR A 7 -22.89 4.80 -25.59
N THR A 8 -22.61 5.33 -24.41
CA THR A 8 -23.49 6.27 -23.68
C THR A 8 -23.49 7.68 -24.27
N ASP A 9 -22.53 7.99 -25.16
CA ASP A 9 -22.36 9.30 -25.79
C ASP A 9 -22.90 9.29 -27.23
N SER A 10 -23.96 10.06 -27.47
CA SER A 10 -24.59 10.18 -28.79
C SER A 10 -23.65 10.74 -29.85
N LYS A 11 -22.71 11.63 -29.48
CA LYS A 11 -21.75 12.21 -30.42
C LYS A 11 -20.75 11.18 -30.93
N ILE A 12 -20.39 10.21 -30.09
CA ILE A 12 -19.50 9.12 -30.48
C ILE A 12 -20.24 8.17 -31.42
N SER A 13 -21.51 7.86 -31.14
CA SER A 13 -22.35 7.05 -32.01
C SER A 13 -22.47 7.67 -33.41
N ASP A 14 -22.89 8.93 -33.49
CA ASP A 14 -23.05 9.65 -34.77
C ASP A 14 -21.73 9.70 -35.55
N ALA A 15 -20.61 9.88 -34.85
CA ALA A 15 -19.28 9.95 -35.43
C ALA A 15 -18.73 8.60 -35.95
N ILE A 16 -19.26 7.47 -35.45
CA ILE A 16 -18.97 6.11 -35.93
C ILE A 16 -19.89 5.77 -37.09
N GLU A 17 -21.16 6.14 -37.01
CA GLU A 17 -22.15 5.88 -38.08
C GLU A 17 -21.81 6.63 -39.37
N ALA A 18 -21.16 7.80 -39.27
CA ALA A 18 -20.64 8.56 -40.40
C ALA A 18 -19.27 8.07 -40.94
N MET A 19 -18.74 6.93 -40.49
CA MET A 19 -17.47 6.40 -41.00
C MET A 19 -17.67 5.54 -42.25
N PRO A 20 -16.79 5.65 -43.26
CA PRO A 20 -16.87 4.86 -44.49
C PRO A 20 -16.93 3.35 -44.21
N GLY A 21 -16.08 2.87 -43.30
CA GLY A 21 -16.09 1.45 -42.93
C GLY A 21 -17.38 0.98 -42.24
N TYR A 22 -18.16 1.88 -41.64
CA TYR A 22 -19.45 1.54 -41.04
C TYR A 22 -20.56 1.50 -42.09
N GLU A 23 -20.61 2.51 -42.97
CA GLU A 23 -21.58 2.57 -44.07
C GLU A 23 -21.45 1.37 -45.04
N GLU A 24 -20.20 0.97 -45.34
CA GLU A 24 -19.91 -0.15 -46.23
C GLU A 24 -19.99 -1.53 -45.55
N GLY A 25 -20.23 -1.59 -44.23
CA GLY A 25 -20.18 -2.83 -43.45
C GLY A 25 -18.79 -3.50 -43.43
N ASN A 26 -17.74 -2.74 -43.78
CA ASN A 26 -16.37 -3.22 -43.87
C ASN A 26 -15.65 -3.02 -42.53
N TRP A 27 -15.72 -4.05 -41.68
CA TRP A 27 -15.09 -4.05 -40.35
C TRP A 27 -13.58 -3.76 -40.35
N SER A 28 -12.86 -4.14 -41.41
CA SER A 28 -11.42 -3.88 -41.53
C SER A 28 -11.16 -2.38 -41.76
N GLN A 29 -11.98 -1.76 -42.61
CA GLN A 29 -11.92 -0.33 -42.85
C GLN A 29 -12.40 0.46 -41.62
N LEU A 30 -13.50 0.03 -40.99
CA LEU A 30 -14.02 0.67 -39.78
C LEU A 30 -12.99 0.65 -38.65
N LYS A 31 -12.27 -0.47 -38.47
CA LYS A 31 -11.18 -0.55 -37.49
C LYS A 31 -10.06 0.44 -37.80
N LYS A 32 -9.69 0.65 -39.07
CA LYS A 32 -8.69 1.65 -39.46
C LYS A 32 -9.20 3.06 -39.21
N ASP A 33 -10.47 3.34 -39.53
CA ASP A 33 -11.10 4.65 -39.33
C ASP A 33 -11.18 5.00 -37.83
N LEU A 34 -11.55 4.02 -36.99
CA LEU A 34 -11.54 4.13 -35.53
C LEU A 34 -10.13 4.40 -34.99
N ILE A 35 -9.13 3.64 -35.43
CA ILE A 35 -7.74 3.84 -35.01
C ILE A 35 -7.18 5.19 -35.51
N THR A 36 -7.63 5.65 -36.66
CA THR A 36 -7.17 6.94 -37.22
C THR A 36 -7.77 8.12 -36.48
N LYS A 37 -9.08 8.08 -36.19
CA LYS A 37 -9.81 9.16 -35.51
C LYS A 37 -9.58 9.17 -33.99
N TRP A 38 -9.46 7.99 -33.37
CA TRP A 38 -9.35 7.83 -31.91
C TRP A 38 -8.19 6.95 -31.45
N GLY A 39 -7.57 6.15 -32.31
CA GLY A 39 -6.40 5.34 -31.94
C GLY A 39 -5.09 6.13 -31.81
N ARG A 40 -5.09 7.41 -32.21
CA ARG A 40 -4.05 8.38 -31.82
C ARG A 40 -4.42 9.08 -30.51
N VAL A 41 -4.73 8.32 -29.48
CA VAL A 41 -4.38 8.79 -28.15
C VAL A 41 -2.88 8.57 -28.06
N GLU A 42 -2.08 9.55 -28.50
CA GLU A 42 -0.76 9.72 -27.91
C GLU A 42 -1.03 9.64 -26.41
N PRO A 43 -0.53 8.63 -25.67
CA PRO A 43 -0.95 8.42 -24.29
C PRO A 43 -0.69 9.73 -23.59
N GLU A 44 -1.77 10.48 -23.31
CA GLU A 44 -1.71 11.88 -22.89
C GLU A 44 -0.62 11.95 -21.84
N ARG A 45 0.51 12.61 -22.16
CA ARG A 45 1.83 12.35 -21.55
C ARG A 45 1.68 12.04 -20.07
N ARG A 46 1.56 10.76 -19.73
CA ARG A 46 1.04 10.35 -18.42
C ARG A 46 1.97 10.82 -17.32
N TYR A 47 3.27 10.78 -17.64
CA TYR A 47 4.34 11.32 -16.82
C TYR A 47 5.34 12.08 -17.69
N ARG A 48 5.91 13.12 -17.12
CA ARG A 48 7.01 13.91 -17.67
C ARG A 48 8.26 13.69 -16.81
N LYS A 49 9.43 14.19 -17.26
CA LYS A 49 10.65 14.18 -16.44
C LYS A 49 10.41 14.83 -15.08
N ASP A 50 9.68 15.95 -15.09
CA ASP A 50 9.30 16.71 -13.89
C ASP A 50 8.42 15.90 -12.94
N SER A 51 7.75 14.83 -13.38
CA SER A 51 6.95 13.99 -12.50
C SER A 51 7.79 13.28 -11.44
N LEU A 52 9.04 12.93 -11.74
CA LEU A 52 9.96 12.38 -10.73
C LEU A 52 10.42 13.45 -9.75
N ILE A 53 10.79 14.63 -10.25
CA ILE A 53 11.23 15.76 -9.43
C ILE A 53 10.12 16.17 -8.47
N ASN A 54 8.89 16.29 -8.97
CA ASN A 54 7.72 16.61 -8.15
C ASN A 54 7.47 15.52 -7.10
N LEU A 55 7.57 14.23 -7.46
CA LEU A 55 7.43 13.14 -6.48
C LEU A 55 8.46 13.27 -5.35
N PHE A 56 9.71 13.60 -5.66
CA PHE A 56 10.75 13.79 -4.65
C PHE A 56 10.47 15.00 -3.75
N ASN A 57 10.21 16.16 -4.37
CA ASN A 57 9.93 17.40 -3.67
C ASN A 57 8.68 17.28 -2.78
N ASP A 58 7.57 16.77 -3.32
CA ASP A 58 6.32 16.58 -2.57
C ASP A 58 6.53 15.68 -1.35
N THR A 59 7.38 14.66 -1.49
CA THR A 59 7.72 13.75 -0.38
C THR A 59 8.60 14.44 0.67
N GLN A 60 9.56 15.25 0.25
CA GLN A 60 10.42 16.02 1.16
C GLN A 60 9.63 17.09 1.90
N ASP A 61 8.78 17.84 1.19
CA ASP A 61 7.91 18.88 1.73
C ASP A 61 6.90 18.30 2.74
N ALA A 62 6.46 17.06 2.54
CA ALA A 62 5.64 16.32 3.49
C ALA A 62 6.38 15.83 4.76
N GLY A 63 7.67 16.16 4.92
CA GLY A 63 8.50 15.78 6.07
C GLY A 63 9.28 14.47 5.89
N GLY A 64 9.28 13.92 4.68
CA GLY A 64 10.02 12.72 4.32
C GLY A 64 9.39 11.40 4.79
N ILE A 65 9.93 10.30 4.28
CA ILE A 65 9.45 8.94 4.54
C ILE A 65 9.89 8.52 5.95
N SER A 66 8.91 8.19 6.80
CA SER A 66 9.14 7.74 8.18
C SER A 66 8.49 6.39 8.50
N THR A 67 7.59 5.89 7.64
CA THR A 67 6.84 4.65 7.86
C THR A 67 6.92 3.70 6.67
N LEU A 68 6.74 2.39 6.91
CA LEU A 68 6.72 1.38 5.86
C LEU A 68 5.62 1.63 4.82
N SER A 69 4.44 2.10 5.26
CA SER A 69 3.33 2.40 4.36
C SER A 69 3.64 3.57 3.42
N GLN A 70 4.25 4.64 3.94
CA GLN A 70 4.71 5.77 3.11
C GLN A 70 5.77 5.31 2.11
N TYR A 71 6.74 4.50 2.56
CA TYR A 71 7.78 3.96 1.69
C TYR A 71 7.21 3.10 0.56
N LYS A 72 6.30 2.17 0.87
CA LYS A 72 5.67 1.30 -0.15
C LYS A 72 4.87 2.10 -1.16
N ARG A 73 4.14 3.12 -0.72
CA ARG A 73 3.41 4.02 -1.61
C ARG A 73 4.37 4.77 -2.53
N PHE A 74 5.40 5.38 -1.96
CA PHE A 74 6.42 6.10 -2.70
C PHE A 74 7.10 5.23 -3.77
N ILE A 75 7.55 4.03 -3.40
CA ILE A 75 8.19 3.10 -4.34
C ILE A 75 7.23 2.68 -5.45
N GLY A 76 5.96 2.42 -5.14
CA GLY A 76 4.96 2.09 -6.16
C GLY A 76 4.74 3.23 -7.17
N GLU A 77 4.65 4.47 -6.70
CA GLU A 77 4.54 5.65 -7.57
C GLU A 77 5.82 5.88 -8.38
N TYR A 78 6.99 5.83 -7.74
CA TYR A 78 8.30 5.93 -8.39
C TYR A 78 8.49 4.88 -9.50
N GLU A 79 8.20 3.61 -9.21
CA GLU A 79 8.36 2.52 -10.19
C GLU A 79 7.40 2.67 -11.37
N THR A 80 6.18 3.15 -11.11
CA THR A 80 5.20 3.45 -12.16
C THR A 80 5.71 4.54 -13.10
N ILE A 81 6.24 5.63 -12.53
CA ILE A 81 6.77 6.76 -13.29
C ILE A 81 8.01 6.33 -14.08
N ILE A 82 8.99 5.70 -13.44
CA ILE A 82 10.26 5.37 -14.09
C ILE A 82 10.08 4.33 -15.19
N THR A 83 9.21 3.33 -14.99
CA THR A 83 8.90 2.32 -16.01
C THR A 83 8.28 2.98 -17.24
N TYR A 84 7.38 3.95 -17.04
CA TYR A 84 6.80 4.72 -18.15
C TYR A 84 7.88 5.52 -18.88
N LEU A 85 8.68 6.31 -18.16
CA LEU A 85 9.69 7.18 -18.76
C LEU A 85 10.77 6.37 -19.51
N LEU A 86 11.18 5.21 -18.99
CA LEU A 86 12.11 4.30 -19.66
C LEU A 86 11.51 3.66 -20.91
N ARG A 87 10.26 3.19 -20.84
CA ARG A 87 9.56 2.55 -21.97
C ARG A 87 9.45 3.48 -23.17
N TYR A 88 9.19 4.76 -22.92
CA TYR A 88 9.10 5.79 -23.96
C TYR A 88 10.43 6.51 -24.23
N LYS A 89 11.54 6.03 -23.65
CA LYS A 89 12.91 6.56 -23.82
C LYS A 89 13.02 8.06 -23.51
N TYR A 90 12.21 8.56 -22.58
CA TYR A 90 12.29 9.95 -22.13
C TYR A 90 13.51 10.19 -21.24
N ILE A 91 14.03 9.15 -20.60
CA ILE A 91 15.23 9.17 -19.76
C ILE A 91 16.15 7.99 -20.14
N PRO A 92 17.48 8.11 -19.96
CA PRO A 92 18.43 7.03 -20.24
C PRO A 92 18.20 5.82 -19.32
N GLN A 93 18.75 4.64 -19.61
CA GLN A 93 18.56 3.48 -18.73
C GLN A 93 19.36 3.55 -17.42
N GLU A 94 20.48 4.27 -17.43
CA GLU A 94 21.41 4.39 -16.29
C GLU A 94 20.99 5.46 -15.27
N ASN A 95 19.68 5.71 -15.09
CA ASN A 95 19.28 6.76 -14.16
C ASN A 95 19.60 6.37 -12.72
N MET A 96 20.24 7.31 -12.04
CA MET A 96 20.77 7.14 -10.71
C MET A 96 20.05 8.04 -9.70
N PHE A 97 18.72 7.91 -9.55
CA PHE A 97 17.93 8.67 -8.56
C PHE A 97 18.08 8.17 -7.10
N HIS A 98 19.22 7.57 -6.78
CA HIS A 98 19.47 6.96 -5.47
C HIS A 98 19.78 8.01 -4.41
N GLU A 99 20.42 9.11 -4.80
CA GLU A 99 20.58 10.29 -3.96
C GLU A 99 19.22 10.94 -3.66
N ASP A 100 18.37 11.13 -4.68
CA ASP A 100 17.02 11.68 -4.49
C ASP A 100 16.17 10.82 -3.55
N LEU A 101 16.19 9.49 -3.72
CA LEU A 101 15.49 8.57 -2.81
C LEU A 101 16.01 8.71 -1.37
N PHE A 102 17.33 8.76 -1.19
CA PHE A 102 17.92 8.94 0.13
C PHE A 102 17.48 10.26 0.75
N ASP A 103 17.35 11.30 -0.08
CA ASP A 103 16.95 12.62 0.36
C ASP A 103 15.46 12.75 0.72
N CYS A 104 14.60 11.92 0.14
CA CYS A 104 13.20 11.79 0.51
C CYS A 104 12.96 11.12 1.87
N LEU A 105 13.97 10.50 2.49
CA LEU A 105 13.82 9.88 3.80
C LEU A 105 13.72 10.94 4.91
N SER A 106 13.00 10.62 5.99
CA SER A 106 13.04 11.45 7.19
C SER A 106 14.43 11.42 7.84
N ALA A 107 14.82 12.51 8.53
CA ALA A 107 16.15 12.63 9.14
C ALA A 107 16.49 11.49 10.12
N ASP A 108 15.48 11.00 10.84
CA ASP A 108 15.60 9.86 11.76
C ASP A 108 15.94 8.56 11.00
N ILE A 109 15.21 8.25 9.93
CA ILE A 109 15.49 7.08 9.09
C ILE A 109 16.86 7.21 8.41
N LYS A 110 17.19 8.38 7.82
CA LYS A 110 18.52 8.63 7.23
C LYS A 110 19.63 8.35 8.22
N GLY A 111 19.50 8.86 9.44
CA GLY A 111 20.49 8.67 10.50
C GLY A 111 20.65 7.20 10.91
N ALA A 112 19.55 6.45 11.02
CA ALA A 112 19.57 5.03 11.34
C ALA A 112 20.24 4.20 10.24
N ILE A 113 19.79 4.34 8.99
CA ILE A 113 20.33 3.54 7.88
C ILE A 113 21.80 3.89 7.60
N SER A 114 22.20 5.16 7.73
CA SER A 114 23.59 5.57 7.48
C SER A 114 24.55 4.93 8.49
N LYS A 115 24.15 4.86 9.76
CA LYS A 115 24.94 4.18 10.79
C LYS A 115 25.13 2.71 10.49
N GLU A 116 24.07 2.03 10.05
CA GLU A 116 24.15 0.61 9.67
C GLU A 116 25.01 0.40 8.42
N MET A 117 24.82 1.22 7.38
CA MET A 117 25.60 1.12 6.14
C MET A 117 27.09 1.40 6.34
N ILE A 118 27.44 2.37 7.19
CA ILE A 118 28.84 2.65 7.55
C ILE A 118 29.42 1.47 8.33
N LYS A 119 28.68 0.91 9.28
CA LYS A 119 29.11 -0.26 10.07
C LYS A 119 29.40 -1.47 9.17
N GLU A 120 28.61 -1.66 8.12
CA GLU A 120 28.78 -2.76 7.16
C GLU A 120 29.76 -2.43 6.01
N ASN A 121 30.44 -1.27 6.05
CA ASN A 121 31.35 -0.78 5.00
C ASN A 121 30.71 -0.70 3.60
N VAL A 122 29.41 -0.43 3.54
CA VAL A 122 28.66 -0.31 2.28
C VAL A 122 28.77 1.09 1.70
N MET A 123 28.85 2.11 2.55
CA MET A 123 29.13 3.48 2.13
C MET A 123 30.65 3.67 1.96
N VAL A 124 31.08 3.93 0.73
CA VAL A 124 32.49 4.20 0.43
C VAL A 124 32.80 5.65 0.82
N ARG A 125 33.88 5.84 1.58
CA ARG A 125 34.36 7.17 1.92
C ARG A 125 35.03 7.78 0.69
N ALA A 126 34.56 8.95 0.27
CA ALA A 126 35.16 9.72 -0.81
C ALA A 126 36.40 10.49 -0.30
N GLU A 127 37.24 10.96 -1.24
CA GLU A 127 38.48 11.69 -0.94
C GLU A 127 38.23 13.02 -0.20
N ASP A 128 37.05 13.62 -0.39
CA ASP A 128 36.58 14.82 0.29
C ASP A 128 36.16 14.58 1.75
N GLY A 129 36.20 13.33 2.21
CA GLY A 129 35.80 12.92 3.55
C GLY A 129 34.30 12.65 3.70
N GLY A 130 33.50 12.84 2.65
CA GLY A 130 32.10 12.45 2.56
C GLY A 130 31.90 10.95 2.33
N TYR A 131 30.64 10.52 2.27
CA TYR A 131 30.26 9.14 1.97
C TYR A 131 29.42 9.08 0.70
N LEU A 132 29.82 8.22 -0.23
CA LEU A 132 29.06 7.95 -1.44
C LEU A 132 27.81 7.13 -1.10
N ILE A 133 26.66 7.60 -1.57
CA ILE A 133 25.39 6.89 -1.38
C ILE A 133 25.41 5.62 -2.24
N PRO A 134 25.04 4.46 -1.68
CA PRO A 134 25.10 3.22 -2.41
C PRO A 134 24.02 3.15 -3.51
N PRO A 135 24.22 2.28 -4.52
CA PRO A 135 23.25 2.10 -5.60
C PRO A 135 21.84 1.78 -5.11
N MET A 136 20.84 2.18 -5.89
CA MET A 136 19.40 2.04 -5.62
C MET A 136 19.00 0.68 -5.01
N LYS A 137 19.51 -0.42 -5.58
CA LYS A 137 19.20 -1.79 -5.13
C LYS A 137 19.62 -2.04 -3.69
N ILE A 138 20.79 -1.54 -3.31
CA ILE A 138 21.34 -1.69 -1.95
C ILE A 138 20.57 -0.76 -1.01
N LEU A 139 20.37 0.50 -1.41
CA LEU A 139 19.65 1.49 -0.62
C LEU A 139 18.23 1.02 -0.25
N LYS A 140 17.44 0.52 -1.21
CA LYS A 140 16.09 -0.02 -0.97
C LYS A 140 16.07 -1.11 0.11
N LYS A 141 17.06 -2.01 0.09
CA LYS A 141 17.18 -3.11 1.05
C LYS A 141 17.31 -2.61 2.49
N TYR A 142 18.22 -1.66 2.74
CA TYR A 142 18.41 -1.13 4.11
C TYR A 142 17.20 -0.32 4.59
N ILE A 143 16.54 0.44 3.69
CA ILE A 143 15.32 1.17 4.04
C ILE A 143 14.22 0.20 4.48
N GLU A 144 14.02 -0.89 3.72
CA GLU A 144 13.04 -1.92 4.07
C GLU A 144 13.36 -2.59 5.41
N GLN A 145 14.63 -2.96 5.63
CA GLN A 145 15.06 -3.59 6.88
C GLN A 145 14.81 -2.70 8.10
N GLU A 146 15.19 -1.42 8.04
CA GLU A 146 14.99 -0.47 9.15
C GLU A 146 13.49 -0.23 9.43
N LEU A 147 12.69 -0.04 8.38
CA LEU A 147 11.25 0.19 8.53
C LEU A 147 10.51 -1.06 9.07
N GLU A 148 10.91 -2.26 8.66
CA GLU A 148 10.39 -3.51 9.20
C GLU A 148 10.81 -3.72 10.66
N ALA A 149 12.08 -3.44 11.00
CA ALA A 149 12.57 -3.53 12.37
C ALA A 149 11.75 -2.63 13.32
N ARG A 150 11.43 -1.41 12.90
CA ARG A 150 10.57 -0.48 13.67
C ARG A 150 9.16 -1.02 13.92
N ILE A 151 8.56 -1.69 12.94
CA ILE A 151 7.26 -2.35 13.12
C ILE A 151 7.35 -3.48 14.14
N LEU A 152 8.41 -4.31 14.05
CA LEU A 152 8.63 -5.41 14.99
C LEU A 152 8.80 -4.91 16.42
N VAL A 153 9.60 -3.85 16.62
CA VAL A 153 9.81 -3.23 17.95
C VAL A 153 8.49 -2.69 18.50
N THR A 154 7.72 -1.97 17.68
CA THR A 154 6.41 -1.42 18.08
C THR A 154 5.44 -2.53 18.50
N LYS A 155 5.40 -3.64 17.76
CA LYS A 155 4.56 -4.81 18.09
C LYS A 155 4.98 -5.51 19.38
N ARG A 156 6.28 -5.51 19.72
CA ARG A 156 6.78 -6.09 20.99
C ARG A 156 6.52 -5.19 22.19
N LEU A 157 6.52 -3.88 21.99
CA LEU A 157 6.25 -2.89 23.04
C LEU A 157 4.75 -2.66 23.29
N SER A 158 3.88 -3.02 22.33
CA SER A 158 2.44 -3.02 22.61
C SER A 158 2.10 -4.10 23.65
N PRO A 159 1.43 -3.77 24.77
CA PRO A 159 1.02 -4.77 25.75
C PRO A 159 0.17 -5.83 25.05
N PRO A 160 0.25 -7.12 25.45
CA PRO A 160 -0.58 -8.15 24.87
C PRO A 160 -2.03 -7.72 25.01
N ARG A 161 -2.70 -7.44 23.89
CA ARG A 161 -4.15 -7.38 23.84
C ARG A 161 -4.61 -8.78 24.22
N ILE A 162 -4.87 -9.00 25.50
CA ILE A 162 -5.76 -10.08 25.93
C ILE A 162 -7.04 -9.77 25.18
N SER A 163 -7.30 -10.50 24.10
CA SER A 163 -8.52 -10.42 23.34
C SER A 163 -9.69 -10.42 24.33
N GLU A 164 -10.45 -9.34 24.39
CA GLU A 164 -11.62 -9.17 25.27
C GLU A 164 -12.64 -10.33 25.12
N GLN A 165 -12.50 -11.15 24.07
CA GLN A 165 -13.20 -12.42 23.85
C GLN A 165 -12.88 -13.53 24.87
N LYS A 166 -11.71 -13.54 25.52
CA LYS A 166 -11.39 -14.56 26.54
C LYS A 166 -12.02 -14.22 27.89
N GLU A 167 -12.12 -12.94 28.23
CA GLU A 167 -12.69 -12.49 29.50
C GLU A 167 -14.22 -12.50 29.50
N SER A 168 -14.85 -12.19 28.36
CA SER A 168 -16.29 -12.38 28.14
C SER A 168 -16.68 -13.86 28.20
N LYS A 169 -15.97 -14.77 27.51
CA LYS A 169 -16.20 -16.22 27.61
C LYS A 169 -15.94 -16.80 29.00
N ASN A 170 -14.97 -16.27 29.73
CA ASN A 170 -14.68 -16.73 31.10
C ASN A 170 -15.70 -16.19 32.12
N LYS A 171 -16.21 -14.96 31.92
CA LYS A 171 -17.35 -14.43 32.68
C LYS A 171 -18.63 -15.22 32.39
N GLU A 172 -18.96 -15.50 31.13
CA GLU A 172 -20.12 -16.34 30.77
C GLU A 172 -20.03 -17.74 31.37
N ARG A 173 -18.86 -18.40 31.31
CA ARG A 173 -18.66 -19.69 31.98
C ARG A 173 -18.78 -19.61 33.50
N ARG A 174 -18.33 -18.53 34.13
CA ARG A 174 -18.50 -18.31 35.57
C ARG A 174 -19.94 -18.03 35.97
N VAL A 175 -20.72 -17.39 35.10
CA VAL A 175 -22.15 -17.12 35.32
C VAL A 175 -22.96 -18.41 35.13
N GLN A 176 -22.74 -19.16 34.04
CA GLN A 176 -23.36 -20.46 33.82
C GLN A 176 -23.05 -21.47 34.94
N PHE A 177 -21.80 -21.54 35.39
CA PHE A 177 -21.44 -22.45 36.49
C PHE A 177 -22.12 -22.08 37.83
N LYS A 178 -22.40 -20.79 38.07
CA LYS A 178 -23.19 -20.36 39.23
C LYS A 178 -24.69 -20.63 39.02
N GLU A 179 -25.22 -20.51 37.82
CA GLU A 179 -26.63 -20.80 37.57
C GLU A 179 -26.95 -22.30 37.63
N GLU A 180 -26.00 -23.18 37.30
CA GLU A 180 -26.21 -24.63 37.37
C GLU A 180 -26.12 -25.20 38.80
N ILE A 181 -25.27 -24.64 39.68
CA ILE A 181 -25.04 -25.21 41.02
C ILE A 181 -26.05 -24.71 42.06
N PHE A 182 -26.51 -23.46 41.94
CA PHE A 182 -27.30 -22.81 42.99
C PHE A 182 -28.75 -23.32 43.13
N PRO A 183 -29.47 -23.76 42.09
CA PRO A 183 -30.84 -24.26 42.24
C PRO A 183 -30.90 -25.54 43.09
N GLY A 184 -29.99 -26.49 42.84
CA GLY A 184 -29.94 -27.77 43.57
C GLY A 184 -29.57 -27.62 45.04
N MET A 185 -28.71 -26.64 45.38
CA MET A 185 -28.38 -26.33 46.77
C MET A 185 -29.53 -25.65 47.51
N GLN A 186 -30.29 -24.76 46.87
CA GLN A 186 -31.46 -24.15 47.50
C GLN A 186 -32.58 -25.17 47.74
N GLU A 187 -32.79 -26.08 46.79
CA GLU A 187 -33.78 -27.15 46.96
C GLU A 187 -33.39 -28.12 48.09
N ALA A 188 -32.11 -28.46 48.22
CA ALA A 188 -31.60 -29.28 49.33
C ALA A 188 -31.74 -28.58 50.70
N LEU A 189 -31.49 -27.27 50.76
CA LEU A 189 -31.67 -26.45 51.97
C LEU A 189 -33.14 -26.35 52.39
N ASN A 190 -34.06 -26.23 51.43
CA ASN A 190 -35.49 -26.21 51.72
C ASN A 190 -35.98 -27.59 52.19
N LYS A 191 -35.52 -28.69 51.56
CA LYS A 191 -35.81 -30.07 52.01
C LYS A 191 -35.26 -30.38 53.40
N MET A 192 -34.15 -29.75 53.81
CA MET A 192 -33.63 -29.89 55.19
C MET A 192 -34.46 -29.14 56.22
N LYS A 193 -35.13 -28.03 55.86
CA LYS A 193 -35.99 -27.26 56.76
C LYS A 193 -37.37 -27.88 56.96
N GLU A 194 -37.83 -28.74 56.05
CA GLU A 194 -39.13 -29.39 56.12
C GLU A 194 -39.15 -30.77 56.81
N LYS A 195 -38.11 -31.16 57.57
CA LYS A 195 -38.23 -32.37 58.41
C LYS A 195 -39.16 -32.08 59.60
N PRO A 196 -40.33 -32.74 59.72
CA PRO A 196 -41.26 -32.51 60.81
C PRO A 196 -40.68 -33.06 62.11
N SER A 197 -40.78 -32.25 63.17
CA SER A 197 -40.51 -32.66 64.55
C SER A 197 -41.35 -33.88 64.89
N ARG A 198 -40.72 -35.05 65.01
CA ARG A 198 -41.39 -36.21 65.62
C ARG A 198 -41.64 -35.86 67.08
N LYS A 199 -42.91 -35.74 67.43
CA LYS A 199 -43.40 -35.87 68.81
C LYS A 199 -43.17 -37.29 69.31
#